data_AF-A0A7X6B9Y5-F1
#
_entry.id   AF-A0A7X6B9Y5-F1
#
_cell.length_a   1.000
_cell.length_b   1.000
_cell.length_c   1.000
_cell.angle_alpha   90.00
_cell.angle_beta   90.00
_cell.angle_gamma   90.00
#
_symmetry.space_group_name_H-M   'P 1'
#
loop_
_entity.id
_entity.type
_entity.pdbx_description
1 polymer ?
#
loop_
_entity_poly.entity_id
_entity_poly.type
_entity_poly.pdbx_seq_one_letter_code
_entity_poly.pdbx_strand_id
1 'polypeptide(L)'
;MSAAVVKLPTAARRMVRQPMNKEGRASRAALREQQGIAFDYRFPTEREAEGIASAIHPMTPERWLLLAMLHVMPAEQFEKLTAFGVHGNPAIRGLLQMAKGGVGLNMDVMNALERCGQ
;
A
#
# COMPACT_ATOMS: atom_id res chain seq x y z
N MET A 1 -4.93 1.14 51.91
CA MET A 1 -5.17 -0.25 51.46
C MET A 1 -4.44 -0.45 50.13
N SER A 2 -3.13 -0.70 50.16
CA SER A 2 -2.31 -0.88 48.95
C SER A 2 -2.37 -2.35 48.52
N ALA A 3 -2.99 -2.64 47.38
CA ALA A 3 -3.02 -3.97 46.78
C ALA A 3 -1.59 -4.38 46.37
N ALA A 4 -0.99 -5.29 47.15
CA ALA A 4 0.27 -5.91 46.81
C ALA A 4 0.06 -6.82 45.59
N VAL A 5 0.56 -6.42 44.42
CA VAL A 5 0.59 -7.27 43.22
C VAL A 5 1.60 -8.38 43.46
N VAL A 6 1.13 -9.54 43.91
CA VAL A 6 1.96 -10.74 44.10
C VAL A 6 2.30 -11.30 42.72
N LYS A 7 3.58 -11.29 42.36
CA LYS A 7 4.08 -11.99 41.16
C LYS A 7 3.89 -13.49 41.37
N LEU A 8 2.98 -14.09 40.60
CA LEU A 8 2.86 -15.55 40.51
C LEU A 8 4.21 -16.13 40.09
N PRO A 9 4.62 -17.31 40.61
CA PRO A 9 5.87 -17.94 40.21
C PRO A 9 5.80 -18.21 38.70
N THR A 10 6.61 -17.46 37.94
CA THR A 10 6.83 -17.71 36.51
C THR A 10 7.17 -19.18 36.34
N ALA A 11 6.38 -19.90 35.52
CA ALA A 11 6.57 -21.32 35.27
C ALA A 11 8.06 -21.65 35.07
N ALA A 12 8.57 -22.60 35.85
CA ALA A 12 9.98 -22.98 35.81
C ALA A 12 10.40 -23.29 34.37
N ARG A 13 11.57 -22.81 33.95
CA ARG A 13 12.07 -23.04 32.59
C ARG A 13 12.11 -24.54 32.32
N ARG A 14 11.44 -24.97 31.24
CA ARG A 14 11.39 -26.36 30.81
C ARG A 14 12.81 -26.89 30.58
N MET A 15 13.30 -27.75 31.47
CA MET A 15 14.62 -28.41 31.39
C MET A 15 14.61 -29.63 30.46
N VAL A 16 13.99 -29.49 29.28
CA VAL A 16 13.98 -30.56 28.27
C VAL A 16 15.00 -30.22 27.20
N ARG A 17 15.90 -31.16 26.89
CA ARG A 17 16.86 -31.02 25.80
C ARG A 17 16.08 -30.83 24.49
N GLN A 18 16.14 -29.63 23.91
CA GLN A 18 15.54 -29.31 22.61
C GLN A 18 16.66 -29.33 21.56
N PRO A 19 16.94 -30.49 20.94
CA PRO A 19 18.12 -30.67 20.09
C PRO A 19 18.15 -29.71 18.90
N MET A 20 16.99 -29.34 18.36
CA MET A 20 16.89 -28.49 17.16
C MET A 20 16.62 -27.01 17.45
N ASN A 21 16.65 -26.56 18.71
CA ASN A 21 16.34 -25.16 19.02
C ASN A 21 17.41 -24.17 18.54
N LYS A 22 18.66 -24.61 18.41
CA LYS A 22 19.74 -23.78 17.88
C LYS A 22 19.58 -23.61 16.37
N GLU A 23 19.38 -24.72 15.67
CA GLU A 23 19.16 -24.76 14.22
C GLU A 23 17.87 -24.06 13.81
N GLY A 24 16.76 -24.26 14.54
CA GLY A 24 15.48 -23.59 14.30
C GLY A 24 15.51 -22.08 14.56
N ARG A 25 16.39 -21.61 15.47
CA ARG A 25 16.62 -20.17 15.65
C ARG A 25 17.46 -19.59 14.51
N ALA A 26 18.50 -20.31 14.07
CA ALA A 26 19.33 -19.92 12.95
C ALA A 26 18.53 -19.88 11.64
N SER A 27 17.68 -20.86 11.37
CA SER A 27 16.83 -20.88 10.17
C SER A 27 15.78 -19.78 10.18
N ARG A 28 15.18 -19.43 11.33
CA ARG A 28 14.29 -18.26 11.47
C ARG A 28 15.02 -16.94 11.28
N ALA A 29 16.25 -16.82 11.78
CA ALA A 29 17.08 -15.63 11.56
C ALA A 29 17.45 -15.50 10.07
N ALA A 30 17.90 -16.59 9.45
CA ALA A 30 18.21 -16.64 8.02
C ALA A 30 16.98 -16.34 7.14
N LEU A 31 15.80 -16.87 7.50
CA LEU A 31 14.54 -16.54 6.83
C LEU A 31 14.21 -15.06 6.97
N ARG A 32 14.38 -14.46 8.15
CA ARG A 32 14.15 -13.01 8.35
C ARG A 32 15.16 -12.14 7.63
N GLU A 33 16.40 -12.59 7.49
CA GLU A 33 17.46 -11.88 6.79
C GLU A 33 17.26 -11.97 5.26
N GLN A 34 16.91 -13.16 4.76
CA GLN A 34 16.54 -13.39 3.35
C GLN A 34 15.23 -12.71 2.97
N GLN A 35 14.27 -12.66 3.90
CA GLN A 35 12.96 -12.04 3.71
C GLN A 35 12.87 -10.63 4.29
N GLY A 36 14.00 -10.01 4.67
CA GLY A 36 14.02 -8.65 5.22
C GLY A 36 13.43 -7.60 4.25
N ILE A 37 13.34 -7.97 2.97
CA ILE A 37 12.78 -7.20 1.86
C ILE A 37 11.42 -7.75 1.41
N ALA A 38 10.97 -8.91 1.90
CA ALA A 38 9.87 -9.65 1.27
C ALA A 38 8.52 -8.91 1.29
N PHE A 39 8.33 -8.00 2.25
CA PHE A 39 7.18 -7.11 2.31
C PHE A 39 7.58 -5.78 2.95
N ASP A 40 7.99 -4.80 2.14
CA ASP A 40 7.93 -3.40 2.58
C ASP A 40 6.48 -3.14 3.02
N TYR A 41 6.29 -2.96 4.32
CA TYR A 41 4.97 -2.65 4.84
C TYR A 41 4.58 -1.26 4.31
N ARG A 42 3.68 -1.25 3.34
CA ARG A 42 3.04 -0.04 2.83
C ARG A 42 1.68 0.14 3.46
N PHE A 43 1.33 1.37 3.77
CA PHE A 43 -0.02 1.68 4.23
C PHE A 43 -1.04 1.37 3.13
N PRO A 44 -2.29 1.03 3.48
CA PRO A 44 -3.31 0.72 2.48
C PRO A 44 -3.45 1.80 1.39
N THR A 45 -3.37 3.08 1.78
CA THR A 45 -3.45 4.23 0.86
C THR A 45 -2.29 4.29 -0.12
N GLU A 46 -1.08 3.98 0.32
CA GLU A 46 0.12 3.95 -0.53
C GLU A 46 0.05 2.82 -1.55
N ARG A 47 -0.49 1.65 -1.17
CA ARG A 47 -0.67 0.52 -2.09
C ARG A 47 -1.71 0.84 -3.17
N GLU A 48 -2.80 1.48 -2.78
CA GLU A 48 -3.80 1.96 -3.74
C GLU A 48 -3.19 2.97 -4.71
N ALA A 49 -2.42 3.93 -4.19
CA ALA A 49 -1.73 4.94 -4.99
C ALA A 49 -0.74 4.32 -6.00
N GLU A 50 -0.01 3.28 -5.60
CA GLU A 50 0.90 2.55 -6.49
C GLU A 50 0.17 1.75 -7.56
N GLY A 51 -0.95 1.12 -7.21
CA GLY A 51 -1.84 0.47 -8.17
C GLY A 51 -2.34 1.46 -9.23
N ILE A 52 -2.72 2.66 -8.80
CA ILE A 52 -3.15 3.74 -9.70
C ILE A 52 -1.97 4.24 -10.55
N ALA A 53 -0.81 4.53 -9.94
CA ALA A 53 0.37 5.03 -10.63
C ALA A 53 0.88 4.05 -11.69
N SER A 54 0.96 2.76 -11.37
CA SER A 54 1.35 1.71 -12.32
C SER A 54 0.38 1.57 -13.49
N ALA A 55 -0.92 1.76 -13.27
CA ALA A 55 -1.92 1.75 -14.33
C ALA A 55 -1.84 2.97 -15.26
N ILE A 56 -1.45 4.12 -14.71
CA ILE A 56 -1.38 5.41 -15.42
C ILE A 56 -0.01 5.65 -16.06
N HIS A 57 1.04 4.96 -15.62
CA HIS A 57 2.38 5.07 -16.20
C HIS A 57 2.44 4.43 -17.61
N PRO A 58 3.21 4.99 -18.57
CA PRO A 58 3.86 6.29 -18.52
C PRO A 58 2.84 7.42 -18.66
N MET A 59 3.13 8.55 -18.00
CA MET A 59 2.22 9.68 -17.96
C MET A 59 2.48 10.62 -19.15
N THR A 60 1.86 10.30 -20.29
CA THR A 60 2.04 11.05 -21.54
C THR A 60 1.35 12.42 -21.51
N PRO A 61 1.76 13.39 -22.36
CA PRO A 61 1.11 14.70 -22.44
C PRO A 61 -0.40 14.63 -22.66
N GLU A 62 -0.89 13.65 -23.43
CA GLU A 62 -2.31 13.44 -23.68
C GLU A 62 -3.06 13.00 -22.42
N ARG A 63 -2.44 12.15 -21.60
CA ARG A 63 -3.02 11.74 -20.30
C ARG A 63 -3.08 12.91 -19.33
N TRP A 64 -2.07 13.80 -19.35
CA TRP A 64 -2.06 15.01 -18.51
C TRP A 64 -3.17 15.97 -18.92
N LEU A 65 -3.35 16.16 -20.23
CA LEU A 65 -4.44 16.96 -20.76
C LEU A 65 -5.80 16.37 -20.36
N LEU A 66 -5.97 15.05 -20.50
CA LEU A 66 -7.21 14.38 -20.11
C LEU A 66 -7.51 14.55 -18.62
N LEU A 67 -6.50 14.42 -17.74
CA LEU A 67 -6.65 14.65 -16.30
C LEU A 67 -7.12 16.08 -16.02
N ALA A 68 -6.52 17.09 -16.66
CA ALA A 68 -6.90 18.48 -16.51
C ALA A 68 -8.36 18.73 -16.96
N MET A 69 -8.77 18.14 -18.08
CA MET A 69 -10.16 18.22 -18.55
C MET A 69 -11.14 17.58 -17.56
N LEU A 70 -10.79 16.43 -16.97
CA LEU A 70 -11.62 15.75 -15.98
C LEU A 70 -11.74 16.54 -14.66
N HIS A 71 -10.69 17.28 -14.26
CA HIS A 71 -10.76 18.17 -13.10
C HIS A 71 -11.80 19.28 -13.27
N VAL A 72 -11.80 19.93 -14.43
CA VAL A 72 -12.68 21.07 -14.73
C VAL A 72 -14.09 20.63 -15.13
N MET A 73 -14.27 19.35 -15.47
CA MET A 73 -15.57 18.80 -15.85
C MET A 73 -16.62 18.95 -14.72
N PRO A 74 -17.84 19.43 -15.03
CA PRO A 74 -18.95 19.48 -14.10
C PRO A 74 -19.34 18.09 -13.56
N ALA A 75 -19.82 18.04 -12.31
CA ALA A 75 -20.13 16.78 -11.63
C ALA A 75 -21.14 15.91 -12.40
N GLU A 76 -22.21 16.50 -12.94
CA GLU A 76 -23.23 15.78 -13.71
C GLU A 76 -22.68 15.09 -14.96
N GLN A 77 -21.69 15.72 -15.62
CA GLN A 77 -21.06 15.14 -16.81
C GLN A 77 -20.05 14.06 -16.41
N PHE A 78 -19.34 14.28 -15.30
CA PHE A 78 -18.39 13.31 -14.78
C PHE A 78 -19.07 12.01 -14.34
N GLU A 79 -20.21 12.08 -13.66
CA GLU A 79 -20.99 10.91 -13.24
C GLU A 79 -21.48 10.06 -14.41
N LYS A 80 -21.83 10.68 -15.55
CA LYS A 80 -22.17 9.94 -16.77
C LYS A 80 -20.95 9.20 -17.32
N LEU A 81 -19.76 9.76 -17.14
CA LEU A 81 -18.49 9.21 -17.63
C LEU A 81 -17.93 8.11 -16.71
N THR A 82 -18.18 8.19 -15.40
CA THR A 82 -17.78 7.13 -14.45
C THR A 82 -18.50 5.81 -14.75
N ALA A 83 -19.75 5.86 -15.22
CA ALA A 83 -20.47 4.66 -15.69
C ALA A 83 -19.73 3.92 -16.83
N PHE A 84 -19.05 4.66 -17.71
CA PHE A 84 -18.18 4.07 -18.74
C PHE A 84 -16.83 3.60 -18.18
N GLY A 85 -16.30 4.29 -17.16
CA GLY A 85 -15.04 3.96 -16.50
C GLY A 85 -15.04 2.67 -15.67
N VAL A 86 -16.21 2.21 -15.19
CA VAL A 86 -16.36 0.99 -14.36
C VAL A 86 -15.98 -0.29 -15.12
N HIS A 87 -16.16 -0.31 -16.44
CA HIS A 87 -15.78 -1.45 -17.31
C HIS A 87 -14.55 -1.16 -18.18
N GLY A 88 -13.88 -0.03 -17.95
CA GLY A 88 -12.87 0.52 -18.84
C GLY A 88 -11.43 0.09 -18.52
N ASN A 89 -10.51 0.61 -19.33
CA ASN A 89 -9.07 0.47 -19.18
C ASN A 89 -8.60 0.97 -17.79
N PRO A 90 -7.74 0.22 -17.07
CA PRO A 90 -7.27 0.60 -15.73
C PRO A 90 -6.63 1.99 -15.68
N ALA A 91 -5.99 2.45 -16.76
CA ALA A 91 -5.43 3.80 -16.86
C ALA A 91 -6.53 4.87 -16.78
N ILE A 92 -7.66 4.67 -17.47
CA ILE A 92 -8.79 5.61 -17.46
C ILE A 92 -9.41 5.66 -16.08
N ARG A 93 -9.58 4.50 -15.43
CA ARG A 93 -10.08 4.42 -14.07
C ARG A 93 -9.17 5.16 -13.08
N GLY A 94 -7.86 4.99 -13.22
CA GLY A 94 -6.88 5.72 -12.42
C GLY A 94 -6.98 7.23 -12.63
N LEU A 95 -7.09 7.69 -13.88
CA LEU A 95 -7.25 9.12 -14.19
C LEU A 95 -8.55 9.70 -13.61
N LEU A 96 -9.66 8.96 -13.66
CA LEU A 96 -10.92 9.36 -13.02
C LEU A 96 -10.78 9.45 -11.50
N GLN A 97 -10.10 8.48 -10.89
CA GLN A 97 -9.83 8.48 -9.45
C GLN A 97 -8.94 9.65 -9.03
N MET A 98 -7.93 10.01 -9.82
CA MET A 98 -7.13 11.22 -9.57
C MET A 98 -7.95 12.51 -9.74
N ALA A 99 -8.81 12.55 -10.76
CA ALA A 99 -9.54 13.75 -11.13
C ALA A 99 -10.54 14.22 -10.05
N LYS A 100 -11.16 13.30 -9.32
CA LYS A 100 -12.12 13.64 -8.25
C LYS A 100 -11.77 12.99 -6.91
N GLY A 101 -10.54 12.49 -6.78
CA GLY A 101 -10.00 11.93 -5.56
C GLY A 101 -9.67 12.98 -4.51
N GLY A 102 -9.40 12.52 -3.29
CA GLY A 102 -8.92 13.38 -2.22
C GLY A 102 -7.50 13.88 -2.49
N VAL A 103 -7.16 15.07 -1.95
CA VAL A 103 -5.84 15.69 -2.10
C VAL A 103 -4.72 14.75 -1.61
N GLY A 104 -4.93 14.01 -0.53
CA GLY A 104 -3.95 13.06 0.00
C GLY A 104 -3.64 11.92 -0.99
N LEU A 105 -4.67 11.30 -1.58
CA LEU A 105 -4.49 10.25 -2.58
C LEU A 105 -3.74 10.78 -3.81
N ASN A 106 -4.05 11.99 -4.26
CA ASN A 106 -3.37 12.58 -5.41
C ASN A 106 -1.87 12.80 -5.14
N MET A 107 -1.51 13.27 -3.94
CA MET A 107 -0.09 13.41 -3.55
C MET A 107 0.62 12.06 -3.53
N ASP A 108 -0.01 11.03 -2.95
CA ASP A 108 0.56 9.69 -2.88
C ASP A 108 0.75 9.08 -4.28
N VAL A 109 -0.20 9.29 -5.19
CA VAL A 109 -0.12 8.84 -6.58
C VAL A 109 1.00 9.56 -7.34
N MET A 110 1.15 10.87 -7.14
CA MET A 110 2.25 11.64 -7.77
C MET A 110 3.62 11.15 -7.28
N ASN A 111 3.78 10.93 -5.98
CA ASN A 111 4.99 10.35 -5.40
C ASN A 111 5.27 8.93 -5.92
N ALA A 112 4.23 8.14 -6.18
CA ALA A 112 4.37 6.82 -6.79
C ALA A 112 4.74 6.89 -8.27
N LEU A 113 4.18 7.83 -9.03
CA LEU A 113 4.53 8.07 -10.44
C LEU A 113 5.98 8.50 -10.62
N GLU A 114 6.50 9.35 -9.73
CA GLU A 114 7.92 9.73 -9.72
C GLU A 114 8.83 8.52 -9.51
N ARG A 115 8.45 7.61 -8.60
CA ARG A 115 9.19 6.35 -8.37
C ARG A 115 9.12 5.39 -9.57
N CYS A 116 8.05 5.40 -10.34
CA CYS A 116 7.92 4.59 -11.57
C CYS A 116 8.71 5.16 -12.76
N GLY A 117 9.06 6.45 -12.73
CA GLY A 117 9.82 7.13 -13.81
C GLY A 117 11.33 7.16 -13.60
N GLN A 118 11.82 6.69 -12.44
CA GLN A 118 13.24 6.43 -12.16
C GLN A 118 13.63 5.04 -12.64
#